data_AF-S8FHN8-F1
#
_entry.id   AF-S8FHN8-F1
#
_cell.length_a   1.000
_cell.length_b   1.000
_cell.length_c   1.000
_cell.angle_alpha   90.00
_cell.angle_beta   90.00
_cell.angle_gamma   90.00
#
_symmetry.space_group_name_H-M   'P 1'
#
loop_
_entity.id
_entity.type
_entity.pdbx_description
1 polymer ?
#
loop_
_entity_poly.entity_id
_entity_poly.type
_entity_poly.pdbx_seq_one_letter_code
_entity_poly.pdbx_strand_id
1 'polypeptide(L)'
;MNKPLLKIFPLLLAAGFLFADEGRAQRKTEVLVVGTIHEGHESNPNYSDQDLVNILGTYAPDAVCVEIPPSYFRKRSYLTEMMIASIYGLDHHLKVYPIDWWDTSSDARAQRREYMQTADYKRKEKTADSLVNANAVMQTFIKKYGSMDSIWKNNRMDYRFFNGKDYNDYIREMYTIAVDVYGDGCMNLHSEQRNARMMELINQAIAENRGKRVIVLTGAEHKYYFDIALSKQKGIKLVHLEDILPLKETPQTENMTAFIEKGLARGYYDAADSSAVDAMYGEALVPLIHGMGMDEDPTLIPAENIEKALPIVEEWEKRHPRSVSLQFEQSWIKFLQKDYSDAIGIAKRIAHRLNEIPKESQWFVKTFYWRNLGFCYDMVGQREQAVKAYRECKNTCKELNLNEHFAKGIYKNFENEPYAGKTN
;
A
#
# COMPACT_ATOMS: atom_id res chain seq x y z
N MET A 1 -71.24 -48.36 37.85
CA MET A 1 -69.95 -49.03 37.54
C MET A 1 -68.95 -47.98 37.11
N ASN A 2 -67.81 -47.90 37.82
CA ASN A 2 -66.49 -47.33 37.45
C ASN A 2 -66.44 -45.90 36.86
N LYS A 3 -65.58 -44.96 37.24
CA LYS A 3 -64.59 -44.64 38.30
C LYS A 3 -64.20 -43.17 37.96
N PRO A 4 -63.83 -42.30 38.91
CA PRO A 4 -63.42 -40.93 38.60
C PRO A 4 -61.94 -40.91 38.17
N LEU A 5 -61.58 -40.18 37.09
CA LEU A 5 -60.19 -39.89 36.77
C LEU A 5 -59.79 -38.49 37.27
N LEU A 6 -58.75 -38.54 38.08
CA LEU A 6 -58.05 -37.51 38.82
C LEU A 6 -57.45 -36.44 37.89
N LYS A 7 -57.74 -35.16 38.15
CA LYS A 7 -57.02 -34.03 37.55
C LYS A 7 -55.62 -33.95 38.15
N ILE A 8 -54.60 -34.21 37.34
CA ILE A 8 -53.19 -34.01 37.69
C ILE A 8 -52.85 -32.53 37.49
N PHE A 9 -52.51 -31.86 38.59
CA PHE A 9 -51.82 -30.57 38.60
C PHE A 9 -50.33 -30.80 38.28
N PRO A 10 -49.71 -30.12 37.30
CA PRO A 10 -48.27 -30.03 37.25
C PRO A 10 -47.80 -28.87 38.14
N LEU A 11 -46.92 -29.23 39.07
CA LEU A 11 -46.07 -28.37 39.88
C LEU A 11 -45.24 -27.44 38.96
N LEU A 12 -45.42 -26.13 39.07
CA LEU A 12 -44.54 -25.13 38.46
C LEU A 12 -43.21 -25.08 39.25
N LEU A 13 -42.20 -25.81 38.77
CA LEU A 13 -40.81 -25.59 39.18
C LEU A 13 -40.29 -24.32 38.50
N ALA A 14 -40.27 -23.23 39.24
CA ALA A 14 -39.54 -22.02 38.86
C ALA A 14 -38.03 -22.31 38.97
N ALA A 15 -37.43 -22.80 37.90
CA ALA A 15 -35.98 -22.79 37.74
C ALA A 15 -35.56 -21.34 37.42
N GLY A 16 -35.20 -20.59 38.45
CA GLY A 16 -34.51 -19.31 38.30
C GLY A 16 -33.17 -19.54 37.63
N PHE A 17 -33.09 -19.26 36.32
CA PHE A 17 -31.82 -18.97 35.67
C PHE A 17 -31.34 -17.61 36.19
N LEU A 18 -30.66 -17.66 37.34
CA LEU A 18 -29.73 -16.60 37.71
C LEU A 18 -28.61 -16.63 36.66
N PHE A 19 -28.69 -15.71 35.70
CA PHE A 19 -27.51 -15.29 34.96
C PHE A 19 -26.55 -14.70 35.98
N ALA A 20 -25.61 -15.51 36.46
CA ALA A 20 -24.40 -15.02 37.05
C ALA A 20 -23.60 -14.37 35.91
N ASP A 21 -23.91 -13.12 35.61
CA ASP A 21 -22.95 -12.22 34.98
C ASP A 21 -21.89 -11.93 36.04
N GLU A 22 -20.99 -12.91 36.23
CA GLU A 22 -19.82 -12.75 37.07
C GLU A 22 -19.02 -11.60 36.51
N GLY A 23 -19.08 -10.46 37.21
CA GLY A 23 -18.32 -9.24 36.96
C GLY A 23 -16.82 -9.45 37.05
N ARG A 24 -16.27 -10.24 36.13
CA ARG A 24 -14.84 -10.25 35.83
C ARG A 24 -14.57 -8.93 35.13
N ALA A 25 -13.84 -8.04 35.79
CA ALA A 25 -13.41 -6.77 35.19
C ALA A 25 -12.87 -7.05 33.78
N GLN A 26 -13.59 -6.58 32.76
CA GLN A 26 -13.25 -6.89 31.37
C GLN A 26 -11.81 -6.41 31.14
N ARG A 27 -10.92 -7.34 30.78
CA ARG A 27 -9.52 -7.02 30.49
C ARG A 27 -9.52 -5.91 29.44
N LYS A 28 -8.78 -4.83 29.72
CA LYS A 28 -8.62 -3.74 28.76
C LYS A 28 -7.94 -4.26 27.50
N THR A 29 -8.38 -3.82 26.33
CA THR A 29 -7.66 -4.07 25.08
C THR A 29 -6.34 -3.31 25.12
N GLU A 30 -5.24 -3.99 24.87
CA GLU A 30 -3.92 -3.37 24.76
C GLU A 30 -3.74 -2.90 23.32
N VAL A 31 -3.37 -1.64 23.12
CA VAL A 31 -3.18 -1.09 21.77
C VAL A 31 -1.82 -0.43 21.67
N LEU A 32 -1.01 -0.83 20.69
CA LEU A 32 0.25 -0.18 20.33
C LEU A 32 0.10 0.46 18.95
N VAL A 33 0.36 1.77 18.86
CA VAL A 33 0.44 2.48 17.58
C VAL A 33 1.90 2.66 17.20
N VAL A 34 2.26 2.23 16.00
CA VAL A 34 3.61 2.29 15.43
C VAL A 34 3.59 3.24 14.24
N GLY A 35 4.35 4.32 14.36
CA GLY A 35 4.64 5.25 13.28
C GLY A 35 5.71 4.69 12.35
N THR A 36 5.39 4.57 11.07
CA THR A 36 6.28 4.11 9.99
C THR A 36 6.71 5.30 9.12
N ILE A 37 7.73 5.11 8.29
CA ILE A 37 8.32 6.19 7.46
C ILE A 37 8.12 5.97 5.96
N HIS A 38 7.15 5.14 5.57
CA HIS A 38 6.81 4.88 4.16
C HIS A 38 8.03 4.41 3.36
N GLU A 39 8.18 4.91 2.14
CA GLU A 39 9.33 4.69 1.25
C GLU A 39 10.69 5.03 1.92
N GLY A 40 10.68 5.76 3.04
CA GLY A 40 11.87 6.02 3.84
C GLY A 40 12.51 4.75 4.42
N HIS A 41 11.77 3.66 4.64
CA HIS A 41 12.32 2.42 5.20
C HIS A 41 13.41 1.80 4.31
N GLU A 42 13.23 1.87 2.98
CA GLU A 42 14.15 1.24 2.01
C GLU A 42 15.58 1.77 2.12
N SER A 43 15.73 3.05 2.46
CA SER A 43 17.04 3.74 2.51
C SER A 43 17.51 4.09 3.93
N ASN A 44 16.70 3.87 4.96
CA ASN A 44 17.05 4.24 6.33
C ASN A 44 17.85 3.12 7.02
N PRO A 45 19.11 3.34 7.41
CA PRO A 45 19.95 2.31 8.04
C PRO A 45 19.56 2.01 9.50
N ASN A 46 18.70 2.81 10.12
CA ASN A 46 18.37 2.77 11.54
C ASN A 46 16.87 2.51 11.81
N TYR A 47 16.04 2.45 10.77
CA TYR A 47 14.64 2.05 10.86
C TYR A 47 14.24 1.23 9.64
N SER A 48 14.67 -0.01 9.63
CA SER A 48 14.50 -0.96 8.53
C SER A 48 13.16 -1.71 8.60
N ASP A 49 12.85 -2.44 7.53
CA ASP A 49 11.74 -3.41 7.52
C ASP A 49 11.90 -4.49 8.60
N GLN A 50 13.14 -4.90 8.92
CA GLN A 50 13.40 -5.87 9.99
C GLN A 50 13.05 -5.31 11.37
N ASP A 51 13.19 -4.00 11.60
CA ASP A 51 12.77 -3.38 12.85
C ASP A 51 11.26 -3.50 13.03
N LEU A 52 10.47 -3.39 11.96
CA LEU A 52 9.02 -3.59 12.01
C LEU A 52 8.66 -5.03 12.36
N VAL A 53 9.36 -6.02 11.79
CA VAL A 53 9.21 -7.45 12.13
C VAL A 53 9.56 -7.69 13.60
N ASN A 54 10.64 -7.06 14.10
CA ASN A 54 11.03 -7.14 15.50
C ASN A 54 9.98 -6.50 16.43
N ILE A 55 9.38 -5.36 16.05
CA ILE A 55 8.29 -4.72 16.80
C ILE A 55 7.07 -5.64 16.85
N LEU A 56 6.65 -6.20 15.70
CA LEU A 56 5.54 -7.14 15.60
C LEU A 56 5.77 -8.38 16.48
N GLY A 57 6.92 -9.03 16.38
CA GLY A 57 7.24 -10.21 17.18
C GLY A 57 7.42 -9.94 18.67
N THR A 58 7.99 -8.78 19.04
CA THR A 58 8.12 -8.39 20.45
C THR A 58 6.77 -8.07 21.06
N TYR A 59 5.93 -7.34 20.33
CA TYR A 59 4.58 -7.01 20.78
C TYR A 59 3.63 -8.20 20.71
N ALA A 60 3.88 -9.24 19.89
CA ALA A 60 3.04 -10.43 19.80
C ALA A 60 1.53 -10.10 19.76
N PRO A 61 1.06 -9.36 18.73
CA PRO A 61 -0.33 -8.94 18.62
C PRO A 61 -1.27 -10.12 18.38
N ASP A 62 -2.54 -9.95 18.72
CA ASP A 62 -3.64 -10.83 18.33
C ASP A 62 -4.35 -10.34 17.05
N ALA A 63 -4.14 -9.07 16.68
CA ALA A 63 -4.69 -8.42 15.50
C ALA A 63 -3.78 -7.29 15.01
N VAL A 64 -3.72 -7.11 13.69
CA VAL A 64 -2.88 -6.11 13.03
C VAL A 64 -3.75 -5.13 12.24
N CYS A 65 -3.61 -3.84 12.48
CA CYS A 65 -4.20 -2.80 11.64
C CYS A 65 -3.12 -2.19 10.76
N VAL A 66 -3.40 -2.00 9.48
CA VAL A 66 -2.46 -1.46 8.49
C VAL A 66 -3.09 -0.29 7.74
N GLU A 67 -2.33 0.76 7.53
CA GLU A 67 -2.72 1.91 6.70
C GLU A 67 -2.75 1.50 5.23
N ILE A 68 -3.76 0.72 4.85
CA ILE A 68 -4.10 0.37 3.48
C ILE A 68 -5.59 0.68 3.31
N PRO A 69 -6.02 1.32 2.20
CA PRO A 69 -7.43 1.53 1.95
C PRO A 69 -8.17 0.19 1.82
N PRO A 70 -9.37 0.01 2.42
CA PRO A 70 -10.12 -1.24 2.31
C PRO A 70 -10.39 -1.71 0.87
N SER A 71 -10.52 -0.77 -0.08
CA SER A 71 -10.68 -1.07 -1.50
C SER A 71 -9.43 -1.64 -2.16
N TYR A 72 -8.24 -1.44 -1.57
CA TYR A 72 -6.93 -1.83 -2.10
C TYR A 72 -6.40 -3.10 -1.45
N PHE A 73 -6.80 -3.33 -0.19
CA PHE A 73 -6.32 -4.43 0.63
C PHE A 73 -6.40 -5.78 -0.08
N ARG A 74 -5.25 -6.45 -0.20
CA ARG A 74 -5.04 -7.75 -0.85
C ARG A 74 -5.37 -7.83 -2.35
N LYS A 75 -5.60 -6.69 -3.00
CA LYS A 75 -5.96 -6.58 -4.42
C LYS A 75 -4.90 -5.89 -5.26
N ARG A 76 -4.10 -5.02 -4.65
CA ARG A 76 -3.01 -4.29 -5.30
C ARG A 76 -1.86 -4.05 -4.32
N SER A 77 -0.69 -3.76 -4.88
CA SER A 77 0.48 -3.32 -4.12
C SER A 77 0.18 -2.02 -3.39
N TYR A 78 0.88 -1.83 -2.28
CA TYR A 78 0.84 -0.62 -1.48
C TYR A 78 2.21 -0.44 -0.82
N LEU A 79 2.30 0.43 0.18
CA LEU A 79 3.50 0.65 0.97
C LEU A 79 4.07 -0.67 1.53
N THR A 80 5.37 -0.89 1.32
CA THR A 80 6.09 -2.11 1.67
C THR A 80 5.89 -2.50 3.13
N GLU A 81 5.99 -1.56 4.06
CA GLU A 81 5.86 -1.84 5.49
C GLU A 81 4.46 -2.33 5.88
N MET A 82 3.42 -1.84 5.19
CA MET A 82 2.04 -2.20 5.44
C MET A 82 1.75 -3.60 4.90
N MET A 83 2.36 -3.94 3.76
CA MET A 83 2.33 -5.29 3.19
C MET A 83 3.10 -6.28 4.07
N ILE A 84 4.27 -5.92 4.60
CA ILE A 84 5.03 -6.76 5.54
C ILE A 84 4.20 -7.08 6.78
N ALA A 85 3.59 -6.07 7.42
CA ALA A 85 2.74 -6.30 8.58
C ALA A 85 1.48 -7.14 8.26
N SER A 86 0.94 -6.98 7.05
CA SER A 86 -0.16 -7.82 6.56
C SER A 86 0.27 -9.28 6.39
N ILE A 87 1.42 -9.53 5.75
CA ILE A 87 1.98 -10.87 5.58
C ILE A 87 2.27 -11.49 6.95
N TYR A 88 2.91 -10.75 7.86
CA TYR A 88 3.14 -11.20 9.23
C TYR A 88 1.84 -11.66 9.89
N GLY A 89 0.79 -10.83 9.85
CA GLY A 89 -0.50 -11.17 10.43
C GLY A 89 -1.14 -12.40 9.80
N LEU A 90 -1.16 -12.47 8.47
CA LEU A 90 -1.79 -13.57 7.73
C LEU A 90 -1.05 -14.90 7.92
N ASP A 91 0.28 -14.89 7.90
CA ASP A 91 1.12 -16.08 8.14
C ASP A 91 0.94 -16.63 9.56
N HIS A 92 0.64 -15.77 10.55
CA HIS A 92 0.37 -16.15 11.94
C HIS A 92 -1.13 -16.37 12.22
N HIS A 93 -1.97 -16.44 11.18
CA HIS A 93 -3.42 -16.61 11.30
C HIS A 93 -4.13 -15.53 12.14
N LEU A 94 -3.57 -14.32 12.17
CA LEU A 94 -4.15 -13.15 12.80
C LEU A 94 -5.13 -12.48 11.84
N LYS A 95 -6.14 -11.79 12.39
CA LYS A 95 -6.96 -10.88 11.59
C LYS A 95 -6.17 -9.61 11.29
N VAL A 96 -6.17 -9.22 10.01
CA VAL A 96 -5.57 -7.98 9.51
C VAL A 96 -6.66 -7.03 9.05
N TYR A 97 -6.62 -5.78 9.53
CA TYR A 97 -7.63 -4.77 9.29
C TYR A 97 -7.04 -3.61 8.46
N PRO A 98 -7.52 -3.37 7.23
CA PRO A 98 -7.19 -2.16 6.50
C PRO A 98 -7.90 -0.95 7.15
N ILE A 99 -7.14 0.05 7.56
CA ILE A 99 -7.65 1.20 8.34
C ILE A 99 -7.49 2.55 7.63
N ASP A 100 -6.97 2.60 6.42
CA ASP A 100 -6.78 3.88 5.74
C ASP A 100 -8.08 4.41 5.12
N TRP A 101 -8.15 5.73 5.02
CA TRP A 101 -9.16 6.45 4.26
C TRP A 101 -8.49 7.56 3.45
N TRP A 102 -8.51 7.40 2.13
CA TRP A 102 -8.01 8.40 1.20
C TRP A 102 -9.10 8.74 0.19
N ASP A 103 -9.57 9.99 0.19
CA ASP A 103 -10.54 10.45 -0.78
C ASP A 103 -9.87 10.65 -2.14
N THR A 104 -10.20 9.78 -3.10
CA THR A 104 -9.70 9.87 -4.47
C THR A 104 -10.57 10.76 -5.37
N SER A 105 -11.64 11.35 -4.85
CA SER A 105 -12.55 12.20 -5.65
C SER A 105 -11.97 13.57 -5.97
N SER A 106 -10.91 14.00 -5.26
CA SER A 106 -10.23 15.26 -5.51
C SER A 106 -8.71 15.15 -5.33
N ASP A 107 -7.94 15.84 -6.18
CA ASP A 107 -6.48 15.90 -6.05
C ASP A 107 -6.08 17.00 -5.07
N ALA A 108 -6.11 16.68 -3.78
CA ALA A 108 -5.71 17.60 -2.71
C ALA A 108 -4.28 18.14 -2.90
N ARG A 109 -3.37 17.36 -3.51
CA ARG A 109 -1.99 17.83 -3.77
C ARG A 109 -1.95 18.85 -4.90
N ALA A 110 -2.74 18.68 -5.96
CA ALA A 110 -2.89 19.71 -6.99
C ALA A 110 -3.52 20.99 -6.43
N GLN A 111 -4.61 20.85 -5.66
CA GLN A 111 -5.26 21.99 -5.00
C GLN A 111 -4.29 22.73 -4.08
N ARG A 112 -3.45 22.01 -3.34
CA ARG A 112 -2.40 22.61 -2.50
C ARG A 112 -1.44 23.44 -3.35
N ARG A 113 -0.93 22.89 -4.46
CA ARG A 113 -0.01 23.61 -5.36
C ARG A 113 -0.64 24.89 -5.92
N GLU A 114 -1.92 24.85 -6.27
CA GLU A 114 -2.68 26.02 -6.75
C GLU A 114 -2.88 27.04 -5.63
N TYR A 115 -3.32 26.60 -4.45
CA TYR A 115 -3.58 27.48 -3.31
C TYR A 115 -2.30 28.20 -2.82
N MET A 116 -1.15 27.53 -2.87
CA MET A 116 0.16 28.11 -2.53
C MET A 116 0.53 29.33 -3.39
N GLN A 117 -0.09 29.52 -4.55
CA GLN A 117 0.15 30.69 -5.41
C GLN A 117 -0.65 31.94 -4.99
N THR A 118 -1.64 31.77 -4.11
CA THR A 118 -2.59 32.83 -3.75
C THR A 118 -2.00 33.85 -2.77
N ALA A 119 -2.55 35.07 -2.77
CA ALA A 119 -2.22 36.09 -1.76
C ALA A 119 -2.72 35.71 -0.35
N ASP A 120 -3.79 34.90 -0.28
CA ASP A 120 -4.32 34.37 0.98
C ASP A 120 -3.31 33.44 1.66
N TYR A 121 -2.79 32.47 0.91
CA TYR A 121 -1.73 31.57 1.38
C TYR A 121 -0.53 32.35 1.90
N LYS A 122 0.04 33.27 1.11
CA LYS A 122 1.24 34.05 1.50
C LYS A 122 1.04 34.86 2.79
N ARG A 123 -0.19 35.28 3.08
CA ARG A 123 -0.53 35.97 4.34
C ARG A 123 -0.58 34.98 5.50
N LYS A 124 -1.27 33.85 5.30
CA LYS A 124 -1.42 32.79 6.31
C LYS A 124 -0.10 32.08 6.63
N GLU A 125 0.77 31.92 5.65
CA GLU A 125 2.14 31.37 5.80
C GLU A 125 2.93 32.16 6.83
N LYS A 126 2.91 33.50 6.75
CA LYS A 126 3.56 34.36 7.76
C LYS A 126 2.98 34.17 9.17
N THR A 127 1.66 33.95 9.26
CA THR A 127 1.00 33.66 10.54
C THR A 127 1.44 32.30 11.08
N ALA A 128 1.44 31.26 10.24
CA ALA A 128 1.91 29.93 10.60
C ALA A 128 3.37 29.97 11.07
N ASP A 129 4.26 30.62 10.32
CA ASP A 129 5.67 30.79 10.68
C ASP A 129 5.84 31.49 12.02
N SER A 130 5.07 32.55 12.28
CA SER A 130 5.09 33.24 13.57
C SER A 130 4.65 32.33 14.72
N LEU A 131 3.63 31.49 14.52
CA LEU A 131 3.16 30.53 15.52
C LEU A 131 4.18 29.42 15.77
N VAL A 132 4.79 28.88 14.71
CA VAL A 132 5.88 27.89 14.82
C VAL A 132 7.06 28.46 15.60
N ASN A 133 7.47 29.70 15.30
CA ASN A 133 8.57 30.38 16.01
C ASN A 133 8.26 30.67 17.48
N ALA A 134 6.99 30.90 17.82
CA ALA A 134 6.56 31.11 19.21
C ALA A 134 6.30 29.81 19.98
N ASN A 135 6.16 28.66 19.30
CA ASN A 135 5.79 27.40 19.93
C ASN A 135 7.01 26.76 20.61
N ALA A 136 7.03 26.78 21.95
CA ALA A 136 8.15 26.27 22.74
C ALA A 136 8.47 24.78 22.50
N VAL A 137 7.46 23.94 22.25
CA VAL A 137 7.65 22.50 21.97
C VAL A 137 8.38 22.34 20.64
N MET A 138 7.91 23.03 19.60
CA MET A 138 8.54 22.98 18.28
C MET A 138 9.95 23.54 18.30
N GLN A 139 10.19 24.67 18.97
CA GLN A 139 11.53 25.24 19.10
C GLN A 139 12.48 24.34 19.89
N THR A 140 11.99 23.67 20.94
CA THR A 140 12.80 22.69 21.69
C THR A 140 13.21 21.52 20.81
N PHE A 141 12.26 20.99 20.03
CA PHE A 141 12.52 19.92 19.07
C PHE A 141 13.55 20.35 18.01
N ILE A 142 13.35 21.51 17.37
CA ILE A 142 14.26 22.03 16.33
C ILE A 142 15.67 22.23 16.87
N LYS A 143 15.82 22.75 18.09
CA LYS A 143 17.12 22.91 18.73
C LYS A 143 17.83 21.57 18.98
N LYS A 144 17.07 20.51 19.29
CA LYS A 144 17.61 19.19 19.64
C LYS A 144 17.94 18.35 18.40
N TYR A 145 17.08 18.38 17.38
CA TYR A 145 17.12 17.46 16.24
C TYR A 145 17.33 18.13 14.88
N GLY A 146 17.18 19.45 14.79
CA GLY A 146 17.12 20.19 13.54
C GLY A 146 15.70 20.30 12.98
N SER A 147 15.58 20.89 11.78
CA SER A 147 14.28 21.01 11.10
C SER A 147 13.76 19.66 10.60
N MET A 148 12.43 19.56 10.45
CA MET A 148 11.79 18.36 9.91
C MET A 148 12.28 18.03 8.49
N ASP A 149 12.47 19.04 7.64
CA ASP A 149 13.05 18.88 6.30
C ASP A 149 14.45 18.25 6.35
N SER A 150 15.29 18.65 7.30
CA SER A 150 16.63 18.08 7.47
C SER A 150 16.56 16.63 7.93
N ILE A 151 15.65 16.31 8.86
CA ILE A 151 15.44 14.95 9.36
C ILE A 151 15.02 14.02 8.21
N TRP A 152 14.01 14.39 7.45
CA TRP A 152 13.52 13.60 6.32
C TRP A 152 14.55 13.48 5.20
N LYS A 153 15.25 14.56 4.86
CA LYS A 153 16.30 14.54 3.84
C LYS A 153 17.48 13.64 4.22
N ASN A 154 17.86 13.62 5.49
CA ASN A 154 18.97 12.79 5.95
C ASN A 154 18.56 11.33 6.16
N ASN A 155 17.30 11.07 6.52
CA ASN A 155 16.72 9.74 6.71
C ASN A 155 17.59 8.78 7.55
N ARG A 156 18.09 9.24 8.71
CA ARG A 156 18.92 8.44 9.62
C ARG A 156 18.36 8.29 11.03
N MET A 157 17.16 8.80 11.29
CA MET A 157 16.54 8.63 12.61
C MET A 157 16.04 7.21 12.77
N ASP A 158 16.10 6.68 14.01
CA ASP A 158 15.73 5.31 14.31
C ASP A 158 14.23 5.16 14.65
N TYR A 159 13.77 3.93 14.81
CA TYR A 159 12.39 3.64 15.20
C TYR A 159 11.98 4.25 16.54
N ARG A 160 12.92 4.49 17.47
CA ARG A 160 12.65 5.13 18.77
C ARG A 160 12.34 6.60 18.59
N PHE A 161 13.03 7.27 17.68
CA PHE A 161 12.77 8.67 17.36
C PHE A 161 11.34 8.88 16.82
N PHE A 162 10.96 8.16 15.76
CA PHE A 162 9.66 8.36 15.10
C PHE A 162 8.46 7.91 15.96
N ASN A 163 8.70 7.02 16.94
CA ASN A 163 7.68 6.57 17.89
C ASN A 163 7.80 7.22 19.28
N GLY A 164 8.77 8.12 19.45
CA GLY A 164 9.08 8.76 20.71
C GLY A 164 8.24 10.01 20.96
N LYS A 165 8.20 10.42 22.22
CA LYS A 165 7.38 11.55 22.67
C LYS A 165 7.71 12.87 21.96
N ASP A 166 9.00 13.16 21.74
CA ASP A 166 9.43 14.45 21.15
C ASP A 166 8.91 14.63 19.72
N TYR A 167 9.00 13.58 18.88
CA TYR A 167 8.46 13.60 17.52
C TYR A 167 6.93 13.70 17.54
N ASN A 168 6.28 12.88 18.38
CA ASN A 168 4.83 12.84 18.49
C ASN A 168 4.24 14.21 18.92
N ASP A 169 4.88 14.86 19.88
CA ASP A 169 4.49 16.19 20.34
C ASP A 169 4.74 17.24 19.25
N TYR A 170 5.89 17.21 18.56
CA TYR A 170 6.17 18.14 17.46
C TYR A 170 5.11 18.06 16.37
N ILE A 171 4.75 16.85 15.92
CA ILE A 171 3.75 16.64 14.88
C ILE A 171 2.37 17.11 15.34
N ARG A 172 1.98 16.86 16.59
CA ARG A 172 0.73 17.40 17.15
C ARG A 172 0.67 18.92 17.01
N GLU A 173 1.72 19.62 17.45
CA GLU A 173 1.76 21.09 17.38
C GLU A 173 1.76 21.58 15.93
N MET A 174 2.50 20.91 15.05
CA MET A 174 2.56 21.22 13.62
C MET A 174 1.17 21.15 12.97
N TYR A 175 0.44 20.05 13.16
CA TYR A 175 -0.90 19.90 12.61
C TYR A 175 -1.92 20.83 13.29
N THR A 176 -1.81 21.07 14.60
CA THR A 176 -2.66 22.04 15.31
C THR A 176 -2.54 23.42 14.66
N ILE A 177 -1.31 23.93 14.46
CA ILE A 177 -1.08 25.21 13.79
C ILE A 177 -1.59 25.18 12.35
N ALA A 178 -1.34 24.10 11.61
CA ALA A 178 -1.78 23.98 10.22
C ALA A 178 -3.31 24.05 10.11
N VAL A 179 -4.05 23.35 10.96
CA VAL A 179 -5.51 23.36 10.99
C VAL A 179 -6.04 24.70 11.47
N ASP A 180 -5.46 25.31 12.50
CA ASP A 180 -5.90 26.63 13.01
C ASP A 180 -5.74 27.74 11.97
N VAL A 181 -4.67 27.71 11.18
CA VAL A 181 -4.36 28.75 10.19
C VAL A 181 -5.08 28.50 8.87
N TYR A 182 -5.04 27.26 8.36
CA TYR A 182 -5.52 26.95 7.02
C TYR A 182 -6.91 26.30 7.00
N GLY A 183 -7.41 25.83 8.15
CA GLY A 183 -8.54 24.91 8.22
C GLY A 183 -8.13 23.48 7.84
N ASP A 184 -9.00 22.51 8.07
CA ASP A 184 -8.84 21.15 7.58
C ASP A 184 -9.09 21.11 6.06
N GLY A 185 -8.04 20.90 5.26
CA GLY A 185 -8.06 21.18 3.83
C GLY A 185 -6.83 20.69 3.06
N CYS A 186 -6.65 21.15 1.83
CA CYS A 186 -5.54 20.72 0.96
C CYS A 186 -4.14 20.95 1.55
N MET A 187 -3.96 21.95 2.43
CA MET A 187 -2.67 22.25 3.06
C MET A 187 -2.19 21.17 4.03
N ASN A 188 -3.11 20.49 4.71
CA ASN A 188 -2.85 19.39 5.64
C ASN A 188 -3.44 18.06 5.13
N LEU A 189 -3.78 17.99 3.84
CA LEU A 189 -4.35 16.81 3.19
C LEU A 189 -5.61 16.28 3.92
N HIS A 190 -6.44 17.19 4.44
CA HIS A 190 -7.64 16.86 5.22
C HIS A 190 -7.33 15.96 6.43
N SER A 191 -6.25 16.27 7.14
CA SER A 191 -5.72 15.43 8.22
C SER A 191 -6.74 15.11 9.31
N GLU A 192 -7.60 16.06 9.70
CA GLU A 192 -8.59 15.83 10.76
C GLU A 192 -9.66 14.84 10.30
N GLN A 193 -10.24 15.07 9.11
CA GLN A 193 -11.23 14.16 8.52
C GLN A 193 -10.63 12.77 8.29
N ARG A 194 -9.43 12.69 7.71
CA ARG A 194 -8.74 11.43 7.45
C ARG A 194 -8.48 10.66 8.74
N ASN A 195 -7.88 11.31 9.75
CA ASN A 195 -7.61 10.70 11.04
C ASN A 195 -8.88 10.22 11.75
N ALA A 196 -9.96 11.01 11.69
CA ALA A 196 -11.24 10.61 12.26
C ALA A 196 -11.79 9.33 11.61
N ARG A 197 -11.74 9.23 10.27
CA ARG A 197 -12.17 8.03 9.54
C ARG A 197 -11.29 6.82 9.81
N MET A 198 -9.98 7.00 9.85
CA MET A 198 -9.06 5.92 10.23
C MET A 198 -9.33 5.44 11.66
N MET A 199 -9.62 6.38 12.59
CA MET A 199 -9.97 6.05 13.97
C MET A 199 -11.30 5.28 14.08
N GLU A 200 -12.29 5.56 13.23
CA GLU A 200 -13.52 4.75 13.14
C GLU A 200 -13.20 3.28 12.80
N LEU A 201 -12.32 3.04 11.83
CA LEU A 201 -11.89 1.70 11.42
C LEU A 201 -11.04 1.01 12.51
N ILE A 202 -10.13 1.74 13.15
CA ILE A 202 -9.36 1.24 14.30
C ILE A 202 -10.30 0.84 15.45
N ASN A 203 -11.31 1.65 15.75
CA ASN A 203 -12.29 1.33 16.79
C ASN A 203 -13.11 0.07 16.46
N GLN A 204 -13.42 -0.18 15.19
CA GLN A 204 -14.05 -1.43 14.76
C GLN A 204 -13.14 -2.63 15.01
N ALA A 205 -11.86 -2.54 14.61
CA ALA A 205 -10.87 -3.59 14.87
C ALA A 205 -10.71 -3.86 16.38
N ILE A 206 -10.64 -2.82 17.20
CA ILE A 206 -10.60 -2.93 18.67
C ILE A 206 -11.86 -3.62 19.22
N ALA A 207 -13.04 -3.25 18.72
CA ALA A 207 -14.30 -3.82 19.17
C ALA A 207 -14.41 -5.32 18.88
N GLU A 208 -13.85 -5.79 17.76
CA GLU A 208 -13.74 -7.22 17.42
C GLU A 208 -12.68 -7.96 18.24
N ASN A 209 -11.76 -7.24 18.90
CA ASN A 209 -10.62 -7.80 19.64
C ASN A 209 -10.58 -7.32 21.10
N ARG A 210 -11.75 -7.26 21.76
CA ARG A 210 -11.85 -6.85 23.17
C ARG A 210 -10.98 -7.71 24.09
N GLY A 211 -10.17 -7.06 24.92
CA GLY A 211 -9.28 -7.71 25.89
C GLY A 211 -8.03 -8.38 25.29
N LYS A 212 -7.78 -8.16 24.00
CA LYS A 212 -6.61 -8.66 23.26
C LYS A 212 -5.57 -7.56 23.00
N ARG A 213 -4.47 -7.91 22.34
CA ARG A 213 -3.42 -6.99 21.88
C ARG A 213 -3.65 -6.63 20.42
N VAL A 214 -3.82 -5.34 20.13
CA VAL A 214 -3.99 -4.82 18.77
C VAL A 214 -2.80 -3.94 18.46
N ILE A 215 -2.13 -4.17 17.33
CA ILE A 215 -1.11 -3.27 16.82
C ILE A 215 -1.67 -2.46 15.65
N VAL A 216 -1.33 -1.19 15.58
CA VAL A 216 -1.72 -0.27 14.51
C VAL A 216 -0.47 0.27 13.84
N LEU A 217 -0.26 -0.04 12.56
CA LEU A 217 0.79 0.54 11.75
C LEU A 217 0.21 1.65 10.88
N THR A 218 0.85 2.82 10.93
CA THR A 218 0.45 4.02 10.21
C THR A 218 1.67 4.89 9.96
N GLY A 219 1.64 5.80 8.99
CA GLY A 219 2.65 6.84 8.82
C GLY A 219 2.87 7.60 10.12
N ALA A 220 4.13 7.89 10.43
CA ALA A 220 4.53 8.45 11.73
C ALA A 220 3.79 9.74 12.09
N GLU A 221 3.35 10.50 11.08
CA GLU A 221 2.59 11.72 11.27
C GLU A 221 1.16 11.51 11.79
N HIS A 222 0.59 10.31 11.69
CA HIS A 222 -0.75 10.01 12.22
C HIS A 222 -0.74 9.61 13.70
N LYS A 223 0.41 9.14 14.19
CA LYS A 223 0.55 8.49 15.49
C LYS A 223 0.01 9.34 16.65
N TYR A 224 0.28 10.65 16.64
CA TYR A 224 -0.13 11.55 17.73
C TYR A 224 -1.64 11.55 17.94
N TYR A 225 -2.39 11.53 16.83
CA TYR A 225 -3.84 11.59 16.86
C TYR A 225 -4.40 10.33 17.51
N PHE A 226 -3.92 9.16 17.09
CA PHE A 226 -4.39 7.88 17.62
C PHE A 226 -3.99 7.68 19.08
N ASP A 227 -2.76 8.03 19.47
CA ASP A 227 -2.34 7.98 20.88
C ASP A 227 -3.25 8.84 21.77
N ILE A 228 -3.57 10.06 21.35
CA ILE A 228 -4.46 10.98 22.09
C ILE A 228 -5.89 10.45 22.13
N ALA A 229 -6.41 9.93 21.02
CA ALA A 229 -7.77 9.39 20.95
C ALA A 229 -7.92 8.14 21.83
N LEU A 230 -6.97 7.21 21.75
CA LEU A 230 -6.99 5.93 22.46
C LEU A 230 -6.74 6.09 23.96
N SER A 231 -5.85 7.00 24.37
CA SER A 231 -5.57 7.25 25.80
C SER A 231 -6.79 7.75 26.58
N LYS A 232 -7.77 8.36 25.90
CA LYS A 232 -9.04 8.83 26.50
C LYS A 232 -10.07 7.71 26.66
N GLN A 233 -9.86 6.54 26.07
CA GLN A 233 -10.84 5.44 26.08
C GLN A 233 -10.66 4.53 27.31
N LYS A 234 -11.70 4.44 28.17
CA LYS A 234 -11.63 3.68 29.43
C LYS A 234 -11.29 2.19 29.25
N GLY A 235 -11.74 1.58 28.15
CA GLY A 235 -11.54 0.17 27.83
C GLY A 235 -10.17 -0.16 27.21
N ILE A 236 -9.33 0.85 26.99
CA ILE A 236 -8.03 0.72 26.33
C ILE A 236 -6.90 0.89 27.34
N LYS A 237 -5.87 0.06 27.18
CA LYS A 237 -4.54 0.31 27.71
C LYS A 237 -3.65 0.65 26.51
N LEU A 238 -3.33 1.93 26.35
CA LEU A 238 -2.35 2.36 25.36
C LEU A 238 -0.96 1.86 25.81
N VAL A 239 -0.26 1.18 24.91
CA VAL A 239 1.11 0.70 25.09
C VAL A 239 1.99 1.56 24.21
N HIS A 240 3.05 2.14 24.78
CA HIS A 240 4.04 2.89 24.02
C HIS A 240 5.17 1.96 23.56
N LEU A 241 5.85 2.32 22.46
CA LEU A 241 6.95 1.49 21.95
C LEU A 241 8.06 1.31 23.00
N GLU A 242 8.32 2.34 23.81
CA GLU A 242 9.27 2.31 24.92
C GLU A 242 8.95 1.22 25.96
N ASP A 243 7.67 0.88 26.16
CA ASP A 243 7.22 -0.12 27.13
C ASP A 243 7.56 -1.57 26.73
N ILE A 244 7.95 -1.79 25.46
CA ILE A 244 8.28 -3.12 24.93
C ILE A 244 9.76 -3.27 24.57
N LEU A 245 10.60 -2.29 24.89
CA LEU A 245 12.03 -2.36 24.66
C LEU A 245 12.74 -3.20 25.74
N PRO A 246 13.87 -3.87 25.41
CA PRO A 246 14.47 -3.99 24.09
C PRO A 246 13.65 -4.92 23.16
N LEU A 247 13.71 -4.65 21.84
CA LEU A 247 13.07 -5.50 20.85
C LEU A 247 13.78 -6.87 20.77
N LYS A 248 12.98 -7.91 20.61
CA LYS A 248 13.45 -9.27 20.30
C LYS A 248 13.68 -9.40 18.81
N GLU A 249 14.82 -9.97 18.46
CA GLU A 249 15.05 -10.42 17.09
C GLU A 249 13.99 -11.45 16.72
N THR A 250 13.24 -11.15 15.67
CA THR A 250 12.12 -11.96 15.20
C THR A 250 12.43 -12.42 13.78
N PRO A 251 12.47 -13.73 13.52
CA PRO A 251 12.75 -14.23 12.18
C PRO A 251 11.64 -13.83 11.21
N GLN A 252 12.04 -13.51 9.99
CA GLN A 252 11.09 -13.33 8.90
C GLN A 252 10.47 -14.68 8.52
N THR A 253 9.20 -14.69 8.12
CA THR A 253 8.55 -15.83 7.48
C THR A 253 9.03 -15.95 6.04
N GLU A 254 8.85 -17.12 5.44
CA GLU A 254 9.21 -17.35 4.03
C GLU A 254 8.53 -16.34 3.09
N ASN A 255 7.26 -16.00 3.34
CA ASN A 255 6.55 -15.02 2.52
C ASN A 255 7.09 -13.59 2.70
N MET A 256 7.54 -13.22 3.90
CA MET A 256 8.17 -11.91 4.13
C MET A 256 9.53 -11.83 3.44
N THR A 257 10.37 -12.86 3.59
CA THR A 257 11.68 -12.92 2.91
C THR A 257 11.50 -12.88 1.40
N ALA A 258 10.56 -13.66 0.84
CA ALA A 258 10.28 -13.64 -0.58
C ALA A 258 9.77 -12.27 -1.07
N PHE A 259 8.99 -11.55 -0.26
CA PHE A 259 8.54 -10.21 -0.60
C PHE A 259 9.68 -9.20 -0.58
N ILE A 260 10.47 -9.16 0.49
CA ILE A 260 11.57 -8.20 0.66
C ILE A 260 12.67 -8.43 -0.40
N GLU A 261 13.04 -9.67 -0.65
CA GLU A 261 14.16 -9.98 -1.55
C GLU A 261 13.78 -10.01 -3.04
N LYS A 262 12.52 -10.35 -3.35
CA LYS A 262 12.09 -10.65 -4.73
C LYS A 262 10.82 -9.92 -5.16
N GLY A 263 10.24 -9.06 -4.33
CA GLY A 263 8.96 -8.40 -4.58
C GLY A 263 7.74 -9.33 -4.56
N LEU A 264 7.90 -10.61 -4.17
CA LEU A 264 6.87 -11.63 -4.30
C LEU A 264 6.04 -11.79 -3.02
N ALA A 265 4.94 -11.05 -2.92
CA ALA A 265 4.08 -11.00 -1.73
C ALA A 265 3.09 -12.19 -1.60
N ARG A 266 3.61 -13.43 -1.56
CA ARG A 266 2.81 -14.69 -1.56
C ARG A 266 1.85 -14.89 -0.38
N GLY A 267 1.98 -14.12 0.71
CA GLY A 267 1.07 -14.14 1.85
C GLY A 267 0.06 -12.99 1.89
N TYR A 268 0.16 -12.02 0.97
CA TYR A 268 -0.67 -10.81 0.99
C TYR A 268 -1.88 -10.91 0.07
N TYR A 269 -1.65 -11.19 -1.22
CA TYR A 269 -2.73 -11.22 -2.21
C TYR A 269 -3.74 -12.33 -1.92
N ASP A 270 -4.98 -12.14 -2.36
CA ASP A 270 -5.98 -13.21 -2.28
C ASP A 270 -5.70 -14.26 -3.37
N ALA A 271 -5.15 -15.41 -2.96
CA ALA A 271 -4.81 -16.50 -3.88
C ALA A 271 -6.05 -17.13 -4.56
N ALA A 272 -7.27 -16.89 -4.05
CA ALA A 272 -8.50 -17.32 -4.69
C ALA A 272 -8.94 -16.39 -5.84
N ASP A 273 -8.41 -15.17 -5.90
CA ASP A 273 -8.68 -14.19 -6.95
C ASP A 273 -7.57 -14.23 -8.00
N SER A 274 -7.88 -14.75 -9.19
CA SER A 274 -6.92 -14.83 -10.29
C SER A 274 -6.35 -13.47 -10.70
N SER A 275 -7.12 -12.39 -10.57
CA SER A 275 -6.64 -11.04 -10.86
C SER A 275 -5.64 -10.53 -9.83
N ALA A 276 -5.83 -10.89 -8.55
CA ALA A 276 -4.90 -10.59 -7.48
C ALA A 276 -3.59 -11.41 -7.62
N VAL A 277 -3.68 -12.65 -8.10
CA VAL A 277 -2.49 -13.46 -8.44
C VAL A 277 -1.70 -12.82 -9.58
N ASP A 278 -2.37 -12.39 -10.64
CA ASP A 278 -1.72 -11.71 -11.77
C ASP A 278 -1.09 -10.38 -11.33
N ALA A 279 -1.75 -9.61 -10.46
CA ALA A 279 -1.20 -8.39 -9.87
C ALA A 279 0.07 -8.69 -9.06
N MET A 280 0.07 -9.73 -8.20
CA MET A 280 1.25 -10.09 -7.41
C MET A 280 2.50 -10.30 -8.27
N TYR A 281 2.38 -11.07 -9.36
CA TYR A 281 3.52 -11.36 -10.22
C TYR A 281 3.89 -10.16 -11.09
N GLY A 282 2.91 -9.43 -11.63
CA GLY A 282 3.17 -8.19 -12.39
C GLY A 282 3.94 -7.17 -11.56
N GLU A 283 3.52 -6.91 -10.32
CA GLU A 283 4.19 -5.97 -9.41
C GLU A 283 5.63 -6.42 -9.06
N ALA A 284 5.87 -7.72 -8.91
CA ALA A 284 7.22 -8.25 -8.68
C ALA A 284 8.15 -8.05 -9.90
N LEU A 285 7.60 -7.95 -11.10
CA LEU A 285 8.35 -7.69 -12.33
C LEU A 285 8.63 -6.21 -12.56
N VAL A 286 7.84 -5.30 -11.98
CA VAL A 286 8.00 -3.84 -12.16
C VAL A 286 9.45 -3.38 -11.93
N PRO A 287 10.10 -3.61 -10.77
CA PRO A 287 11.46 -3.13 -10.56
C PRO A 287 12.51 -3.80 -11.46
N LEU A 288 12.17 -4.94 -12.09
CA LEU A 288 13.08 -5.70 -12.94
C LEU A 288 13.03 -5.20 -14.40
N ILE A 289 11.83 -5.07 -14.96
CA ILE A 289 11.63 -4.88 -16.42
C ILE A 289 10.66 -3.76 -16.81
N HIS A 290 10.05 -3.06 -15.84
CA HIS A 290 9.15 -1.91 -16.03
C HIS A 290 9.47 -0.73 -15.10
N GLY A 291 10.71 -0.66 -14.60
CA GLY A 291 11.16 0.42 -13.72
C GLY A 291 11.17 1.77 -14.45
N MET A 292 11.47 2.84 -13.70
CA MET A 292 11.46 4.21 -14.24
C MET A 292 12.30 4.32 -15.53
N GLY A 293 11.63 4.65 -16.64
CA GLY A 293 12.26 4.84 -17.96
C GLY A 293 12.47 3.55 -18.78
N MET A 294 12.33 2.36 -18.19
CA MET A 294 12.62 1.08 -18.85
C MET A 294 11.67 0.77 -20.00
N ASP A 295 10.42 1.20 -19.86
CA ASP A 295 9.38 1.02 -20.85
C ASP A 295 9.53 1.96 -22.06
N GLU A 296 10.11 3.14 -21.87
CA GLU A 296 10.43 4.10 -22.92
C GLU A 296 11.75 3.80 -23.63
N ASP A 297 12.73 3.30 -22.89
CA ASP A 297 14.04 2.89 -23.37
C ASP A 297 14.43 1.50 -22.81
N PRO A 298 14.09 0.42 -23.55
CA PRO A 298 14.38 -0.95 -23.12
C PRO A 298 15.87 -1.27 -22.93
N THR A 299 16.77 -0.40 -23.40
CA THR A 299 18.22 -0.57 -23.18
C THR A 299 18.65 -0.27 -21.74
N LEU A 300 17.78 0.36 -20.95
CA LEU A 300 18.00 0.57 -19.52
C LEU A 300 17.82 -0.70 -18.69
N ILE A 301 17.24 -1.77 -19.25
CA ILE A 301 16.99 -3.03 -18.56
C ILE A 301 18.27 -3.89 -18.59
N PRO A 302 18.94 -4.14 -17.45
CA PRO A 302 20.11 -5.00 -17.39
C PRO A 302 19.76 -6.46 -17.71
N ALA A 303 20.69 -7.19 -18.35
CA ALA A 303 20.49 -8.61 -18.63
C ALA A 303 20.22 -9.44 -17.36
N GLU A 304 20.87 -9.08 -16.24
CA GLU A 304 20.65 -9.71 -14.93
C GLU A 304 19.19 -9.57 -14.44
N ASN A 305 18.52 -8.44 -14.75
CA ASN A 305 17.12 -8.26 -14.38
C ASN A 305 16.20 -9.22 -15.17
N ILE A 306 16.53 -9.48 -16.44
CA ILE A 306 15.81 -10.46 -17.26
C ILE A 306 15.99 -11.86 -16.64
N GLU A 307 17.22 -12.23 -16.24
CA GLU A 307 17.50 -13.50 -15.56
C GLU A 307 16.72 -13.64 -14.24
N LYS A 308 16.60 -12.55 -13.46
CA LYS A 308 15.80 -12.50 -12.23
C LYS A 308 14.29 -12.60 -12.48
N ALA A 309 13.80 -12.11 -13.62
CA ALA A 309 12.40 -12.17 -14.00
C ALA A 309 11.95 -13.59 -14.40
N LEU A 310 12.82 -14.39 -15.00
CA LEU A 310 12.49 -15.75 -15.48
C LEU A 310 11.88 -16.68 -14.40
N PRO A 311 12.47 -16.85 -13.20
CA PRO A 311 11.87 -17.71 -12.18
C PRO A 311 10.52 -17.20 -11.66
N ILE A 312 10.28 -15.88 -11.69
CA ILE A 312 8.99 -15.26 -11.34
C ILE A 312 7.92 -15.70 -12.34
N VAL A 313 8.24 -15.59 -13.63
CA VAL A 313 7.35 -15.97 -14.73
C VAL A 313 7.11 -17.47 -14.79
N GLU A 314 8.13 -18.29 -14.53
CA GLU A 314 7.98 -19.75 -14.48
C GLU A 314 7.00 -20.18 -13.37
N GLU A 315 7.07 -19.54 -12.20
CA GLU A 315 6.11 -19.80 -11.13
C GLU A 315 4.72 -19.31 -11.49
N TRP A 316 4.60 -18.12 -12.07
CA TRP A 316 3.33 -17.58 -12.52
C TRP A 316 2.66 -18.50 -13.55
N GLU A 317 3.42 -19.05 -14.50
CA GLU A 317 2.95 -20.02 -15.47
C GLU A 317 2.42 -21.31 -14.80
N LYS A 318 3.09 -21.81 -13.76
CA LYS A 318 2.61 -22.99 -13.01
C LYS A 318 1.28 -22.72 -12.30
N ARG A 319 1.06 -21.50 -11.81
CA ARG A 319 -0.17 -21.15 -11.07
C ARG A 319 -1.32 -20.74 -11.97
N HIS A 320 -1.04 -19.96 -13.01
CA HIS A 320 -2.06 -19.36 -13.85
C HIS A 320 -1.66 -19.30 -15.34
N PRO A 321 -1.48 -20.47 -16.01
CA PRO A 321 -0.85 -20.56 -17.34
C PRO A 321 -1.65 -19.89 -18.47
N ARG A 322 -2.93 -19.60 -18.26
CA ARG A 322 -3.81 -18.98 -19.27
C ARG A 322 -3.95 -17.47 -19.09
N SER A 323 -3.31 -16.88 -18.08
CA SER A 323 -3.36 -15.44 -17.84
C SER A 323 -2.94 -14.66 -19.08
N VAL A 324 -3.69 -13.60 -19.38
CA VAL A 324 -3.35 -12.65 -20.44
C VAL A 324 -2.18 -11.77 -19.99
N SER A 325 -2.14 -11.38 -18.71
CA SER A 325 -1.04 -10.62 -18.11
C SER A 325 0.27 -11.42 -18.19
N LEU A 326 0.26 -12.69 -17.80
CA LEU A 326 1.43 -13.58 -17.93
C LEU A 326 1.95 -13.62 -19.37
N GLN A 327 1.08 -13.83 -20.34
CA GLN A 327 1.48 -13.93 -21.75
C GLN A 327 1.95 -12.60 -22.32
N PHE A 328 1.40 -11.48 -21.85
CA PHE A 328 1.92 -10.15 -22.16
C PHE A 328 3.37 -10.01 -21.66
N GLU A 329 3.64 -10.38 -20.41
CA GLU A 329 4.98 -10.34 -19.83
C GLU A 329 5.96 -11.32 -20.49
N GLN A 330 5.53 -12.55 -20.78
CA GLN A 330 6.32 -13.52 -21.53
C GLN A 330 6.70 -12.99 -22.92
N SER A 331 5.76 -12.34 -23.62
CA SER A 331 6.04 -11.69 -24.90
C SER A 331 7.05 -10.56 -24.74
N TRP A 332 6.97 -9.78 -23.67
CA TRP A 332 7.91 -8.69 -23.41
C TRP A 332 9.31 -9.21 -23.10
N ILE A 333 9.44 -10.21 -22.24
CA ILE A 333 10.72 -10.86 -21.91
C ILE A 333 11.37 -11.45 -23.17
N LYS A 334 10.58 -12.11 -24.05
CA LYS A 334 11.09 -12.61 -25.33
C LYS A 334 11.61 -11.50 -26.23
N PHE A 335 10.93 -10.36 -26.28
CA PHE A 335 11.44 -9.18 -26.96
C PHE A 335 12.77 -8.70 -26.37
N LEU A 336 12.89 -8.61 -25.04
CA LEU A 336 14.12 -8.20 -24.35
C LEU A 336 15.28 -9.19 -24.59
N GLN A 337 14.97 -10.48 -24.73
CA GLN A 337 15.92 -11.53 -25.12
C GLN A 337 16.28 -11.51 -26.61
N LYS A 338 15.74 -10.57 -27.39
CA LYS A 338 15.88 -10.44 -28.85
C LYS A 338 15.29 -11.60 -29.64
N ASP A 339 14.41 -12.37 -29.02
CA ASP A 339 13.65 -13.47 -29.63
C ASP A 339 12.30 -12.96 -30.12
N TYR A 340 12.36 -12.10 -31.14
CA TYR A 340 11.20 -11.37 -31.64
C TYR A 340 10.14 -12.28 -32.28
N SER A 341 10.55 -13.43 -32.83
CA SER A 341 9.63 -14.37 -33.47
C SER A 341 8.75 -15.07 -32.44
N ASP A 342 9.34 -15.55 -31.33
CA ASP A 342 8.57 -16.12 -30.22
C ASP A 342 7.71 -15.06 -29.54
N ALA A 343 8.22 -13.84 -29.36
CA ALA A 343 7.44 -12.72 -28.83
C ALA A 343 6.16 -12.48 -29.66
N ILE A 344 6.27 -12.40 -30.99
CA ILE A 344 5.11 -12.28 -31.90
C ILE A 344 4.17 -13.48 -31.74
N GLY A 345 4.72 -14.69 -31.63
CA GLY A 345 3.96 -15.93 -31.44
C GLY A 345 3.13 -15.92 -30.15
N ILE A 346 3.70 -15.45 -29.04
CA ILE A 346 3.01 -15.27 -27.76
C ILE A 346 1.94 -14.18 -27.88
N ALA A 347 2.30 -12.99 -28.36
CA ALA A 347 1.39 -11.86 -28.47
C ALA A 347 0.13 -12.21 -29.27
N LYS A 348 0.26 -12.90 -30.41
CA LYS A 348 -0.88 -13.31 -31.24
C LYS A 348 -1.89 -14.19 -30.50
N ARG A 349 -1.46 -14.99 -29.51
CA ARG A 349 -2.36 -15.86 -28.73
C ARG A 349 -3.34 -15.07 -27.87
N ILE A 350 -2.99 -13.85 -27.47
CA ILE A 350 -3.80 -13.02 -26.57
C ILE A 350 -4.50 -11.83 -27.24
N ALA A 351 -4.28 -11.59 -28.54
CA ALA A 351 -4.82 -10.44 -29.27
C ALA A 351 -6.35 -10.22 -29.08
N HIS A 352 -7.13 -11.31 -29.06
CA HIS A 352 -8.59 -11.28 -28.92
C HIS A 352 -9.06 -11.34 -27.45
N ARG A 353 -8.13 -11.46 -26.50
CA ARG A 353 -8.36 -11.68 -25.07
C ARG A 353 -7.94 -10.51 -24.20
N LEU A 354 -7.45 -9.42 -24.80
CA LEU A 354 -6.97 -8.23 -24.07
C LEU A 354 -8.03 -7.59 -23.16
N ASN A 355 -9.32 -7.83 -23.40
CA ASN A 355 -10.41 -7.35 -22.55
C ASN A 355 -10.61 -8.19 -21.27
N GLU A 356 -9.92 -9.33 -21.12
CA GLU A 356 -9.89 -10.13 -19.88
C GLU A 356 -9.05 -9.46 -18.79
N ILE A 357 -8.20 -8.49 -19.14
CA ILE A 357 -7.39 -7.71 -18.19
C ILE A 357 -8.30 -6.81 -17.33
N PRO A 358 -8.07 -6.71 -16.01
CA PRO A 358 -8.77 -5.78 -15.14
C PRO A 358 -8.74 -4.35 -15.69
N LYS A 359 -9.87 -3.62 -15.60
CA LYS A 359 -10.03 -2.30 -16.24
C LYS A 359 -8.93 -1.32 -15.86
N GLU A 360 -8.53 -1.34 -14.60
CA GLU A 360 -7.45 -0.54 -14.02
C GLU A 360 -6.07 -0.78 -14.66
N SER A 361 -5.83 -1.98 -15.20
CA SER A 361 -4.56 -2.35 -15.85
C SER A 361 -4.63 -2.30 -17.37
N GLN A 362 -5.82 -2.12 -17.95
CA GLN A 362 -6.01 -2.11 -19.41
C GLN A 362 -5.25 -0.98 -20.10
N TRP A 363 -5.12 0.20 -19.47
CA TRP A 363 -4.38 1.31 -20.06
C TRP A 363 -2.93 0.94 -20.34
N PHE A 364 -2.30 0.20 -19.43
CA PHE A 364 -0.93 -0.25 -19.59
C PHE A 364 -0.89 -1.42 -20.58
N VAL A 365 -1.52 -2.54 -20.22
CA VAL A 365 -1.38 -3.78 -21.00
C VAL A 365 -1.85 -3.61 -22.45
N LYS A 366 -3.01 -2.98 -22.70
CA LYS A 366 -3.53 -2.88 -24.09
C LYS A 366 -2.69 -1.95 -24.97
N THR A 367 -2.24 -0.82 -24.44
CA THR A 367 -1.45 0.13 -25.25
C THR A 367 -0.03 -0.39 -25.49
N PHE A 368 0.61 -0.92 -24.45
CA PHE A 368 1.95 -1.49 -24.55
C PHE A 368 1.96 -2.79 -25.34
N TYR A 369 0.90 -3.60 -25.31
CA TYR A 369 0.77 -4.78 -26.17
C TYR A 369 0.94 -4.42 -27.64
N TRP A 370 0.16 -3.44 -28.13
CA TRP A 370 0.20 -3.06 -29.54
C TRP A 370 1.52 -2.39 -29.92
N ARG A 371 2.04 -1.53 -29.04
CA ARG A 371 3.35 -0.90 -29.23
C ARG A 371 4.47 -1.93 -29.32
N ASN A 372 4.55 -2.84 -28.35
CA ASN A 372 5.61 -3.84 -28.26
C ASN A 372 5.50 -4.87 -29.38
N LEU A 373 4.27 -5.23 -29.80
CA LEU A 373 4.05 -6.05 -31.00
C LEU A 373 4.57 -5.34 -32.27
N GLY A 374 4.34 -4.03 -32.39
CA GLY A 374 4.91 -3.20 -33.45
C GLY A 374 6.44 -3.22 -33.44
N PHE A 375 7.06 -3.08 -32.26
CA PHE A 375 8.52 -3.19 -32.10
C PHE A 375 9.02 -4.53 -32.62
N CYS A 376 8.39 -5.64 -32.21
CA CYS A 376 8.78 -6.96 -32.67
C CYS A 376 8.70 -7.07 -34.21
N TYR A 377 7.64 -6.55 -34.82
CA TYR A 377 7.49 -6.57 -36.28
C TYR A 377 8.55 -5.74 -37.02
N ASP A 378 8.90 -4.56 -36.52
CA ASP A 378 10.01 -3.78 -37.09
C ASP A 378 11.33 -4.55 -36.99
N MET A 379 11.60 -5.19 -35.85
CA MET A 379 12.83 -5.96 -35.64
C MET A 379 12.97 -7.22 -36.52
N VAL A 380 11.85 -7.75 -37.04
CA VAL A 380 11.86 -8.86 -38.03
C VAL A 380 11.62 -8.39 -39.47
N GLY A 381 11.67 -7.08 -39.73
CA GLY A 381 11.51 -6.51 -41.08
C GLY A 381 10.08 -6.51 -41.63
N GLN A 382 9.07 -6.76 -40.79
CA GLN A 382 7.65 -6.78 -41.16
C GLN A 382 7.00 -5.39 -41.01
N ARG A 383 7.48 -4.42 -41.79
CA ARG A 383 7.12 -3.00 -41.60
C ARG A 383 5.62 -2.72 -41.72
N GLU A 384 4.92 -3.35 -42.66
CA GLU A 384 3.48 -3.13 -42.83
C GLU A 384 2.67 -3.58 -41.60
N GLN A 385 3.07 -4.69 -40.99
CA GLN A 385 2.47 -5.24 -39.78
C GLN A 385 2.80 -4.33 -38.58
N ALA A 386 4.02 -3.82 -38.50
CA ALA A 386 4.43 -2.88 -37.46
C ALA A 386 3.56 -1.61 -37.49
N VAL A 387 3.41 -0.99 -38.66
CA VAL A 387 2.56 0.20 -38.84
C VAL A 387 1.10 -0.06 -38.47
N LYS A 388 0.55 -1.24 -38.80
CA LYS A 388 -0.80 -1.63 -38.34
C LYS A 388 -0.87 -1.68 -36.81
N ALA A 389 0.09 -2.30 -36.15
CA ALA A 389 0.14 -2.38 -34.69
C ALA A 389 0.27 -0.99 -34.03
N TYR A 390 1.09 -0.09 -34.57
CA TYR A 390 1.20 1.29 -34.05
C TYR A 390 -0.09 2.10 -34.21
N ARG A 391 -0.83 1.90 -35.32
CA ARG A 391 -2.16 2.50 -35.49
C ARG A 391 -3.15 1.98 -34.46
N GLU A 392 -3.15 0.68 -34.19
CA GLU A 392 -3.98 0.08 -33.14
C GLU A 392 -3.60 0.58 -31.74
N CYS A 393 -2.31 0.76 -31.45
CA CYS A 393 -1.85 1.39 -30.21
C CYS A 393 -2.45 2.79 -30.03
N LYS A 394 -2.37 3.62 -31.08
CA LYS A 394 -2.93 4.99 -31.08
C LYS A 394 -4.45 5.00 -30.96
N ASN A 395 -5.15 4.08 -31.62
CA ASN A 395 -6.60 3.92 -31.48
C ASN A 395 -6.98 3.50 -30.06
N THR A 396 -6.26 2.52 -29.50
CA THR A 396 -6.44 2.06 -28.12
C THR A 396 -6.25 3.20 -27.11
N CYS A 397 -5.24 4.05 -27.30
CA CYS A 397 -5.05 5.23 -26.44
C CYS A 397 -6.26 6.17 -26.46
N LYS A 398 -6.91 6.34 -27.62
CA LYS A 398 -8.14 7.16 -27.75
C LYS A 398 -9.34 6.47 -27.12
N GLU A 399 -9.52 5.17 -27.36
CA GLU A 399 -10.61 4.37 -26.77
C GLU A 399 -10.59 4.41 -25.24
N LEU A 400 -9.39 4.38 -24.65
CA LEU A 400 -9.18 4.45 -23.20
C LEU A 400 -9.17 5.88 -22.65
N ASN A 401 -9.45 6.89 -23.49
CA ASN A 401 -9.48 8.31 -23.14
C ASN A 401 -8.20 8.78 -22.41
N LEU A 402 -7.03 8.30 -22.84
CA LEU A 402 -5.77 8.72 -22.25
C LEU A 402 -5.46 10.18 -22.59
N ASN A 403 -4.84 10.89 -21.67
CA ASN A 403 -4.36 12.25 -21.90
C ASN A 403 -3.46 12.29 -23.15
N GLU A 404 -3.69 13.25 -24.05
CA GLU A 404 -3.00 13.28 -25.35
C GLU A 404 -1.48 13.41 -25.22
N HIS A 405 -1.00 14.21 -24.27
CA HIS A 405 0.45 14.37 -24.04
C HIS A 405 1.07 13.05 -23.58
N PHE A 406 0.41 12.36 -22.65
CA PHE A 406 0.83 11.05 -22.17
C PHE A 406 0.79 9.99 -23.29
N ALA A 407 -0.32 9.91 -24.02
CA ALA A 407 -0.49 8.97 -25.13
C ALA A 407 0.57 9.14 -26.22
N LYS A 408 0.93 10.38 -26.57
CA LYS A 408 2.03 10.69 -27.51
C LYS A 408 3.38 10.13 -27.06
N GLY A 409 3.61 10.05 -25.74
CA GLY A 409 4.80 9.40 -25.18
C GLY A 409 4.85 7.90 -25.45
N ILE A 410 3.70 7.22 -25.54
CA ILE A 410 3.58 5.78 -25.77
C ILE A 410 3.78 5.45 -27.26
N TYR A 411 2.96 6.03 -28.15
CA TYR A 411 2.96 5.65 -29.57
C TYR A 411 4.01 6.42 -30.42
N LYS A 412 4.58 7.50 -29.90
CA LYS A 412 5.62 8.34 -30.54
C LYS A 412 5.34 8.59 -32.04
N ASN A 413 6.37 8.58 -32.90
CA ASN A 413 6.23 8.68 -34.36
C ASN A 413 6.43 7.33 -35.05
N PHE A 414 6.14 6.21 -34.37
CA PHE A 414 6.51 4.88 -34.86
C PHE A 414 5.84 4.47 -36.19
N GLU A 415 4.71 5.11 -36.54
CA GLU A 415 4.06 4.94 -37.85
C GLU A 415 4.97 5.36 -39.02
N ASN A 416 5.83 6.35 -38.82
CA ASN A 416 6.73 6.88 -39.84
C ASN A 416 8.19 6.46 -39.61
N GLU A 417 8.61 6.35 -38.35
CA GLU A 417 9.96 6.00 -37.95
C GLU A 417 9.99 4.59 -37.35
N PRO A 418 10.62 3.59 -37.99
CA PRO A 418 10.66 2.25 -37.43
C PRO A 418 11.41 2.22 -36.10
N TYR A 419 10.96 1.36 -35.19
CA TYR A 419 11.77 1.04 -34.01
C TYR A 419 13.03 0.32 -34.48
N ALA A 420 14.19 0.96 -34.28
CA ALA A 420 15.47 0.42 -34.76
C ALA A 420 16.21 -0.41 -33.70
N GLY A 421 15.80 -0.36 -32.43
CA GLY A 421 16.65 -0.72 -31.30
C GLY A 421 17.88 0.21 -31.25
N LYS A 422 18.23 0.79 -30.09
CA LYS A 422 19.53 1.48 -30.04
C LYS A 422 20.61 0.40 -30.14
N THR A 423 21.30 0.34 -31.27
CA THR A 423 22.58 -0.36 -31.39
C THR A 423 23.57 0.37 -30.49
N ASN A 424 24.02 -0.27 -29.42
CA ASN A 424 25.25 0.16 -28.75
C ASN A 424 26.41 0.13 -29.72
#